data_AF-A0A4Y2J7F9-F1
#
_entry.id   AF-A0A4Y2J7F9-F1
#
_cell.length_a   1.000
_cell.length_b   1.000
_cell.length_c   1.000
_cell.angle_alpha   90.00
_cell.angle_beta   90.00
_cell.angle_gamma   90.00
#
_symmetry.space_group_name_H-M   'P 1'
#
loop_
_entity.id
_entity.type
_entity.pdbx_description
1 polymer ?
#
loop_
_entity_poly.entity_id
_entity_poly.type
_entity_poly.pdbx_seq_one_letter_code
_entity_poly.pdbx_strand_id
1 'polypeptide(L)'
;MSLQRAPSQYSTAAVPTCGTSVCIPKSFPMGWANPSQVVVFVVIGSPERSVPLLRRERRLAYRRKRLKPCTHSIEQRVFLVLEYHRLKESPTATRRSFQARFNVPKGPDAKTIRTLFAKFQRTGSVTDDLVGNVGRQQTAVTPENVATVSGIIQQNPMSSVRRIASETGLKRSSTQKILRKRLHMFPFKIQTHQAHTRTSCATKG
;
A
#
# COMPACT_ATOMS: atom_id res chain seq x y z
N MET A 1 6.85 -60.97 35.42
CA MET A 1 6.70 -62.05 34.43
C MET A 1 6.67 -61.41 33.06
N SER A 2 7.80 -61.45 32.39
CA SER A 2 8.01 -60.94 31.04
C SER A 2 7.51 -61.96 30.03
N LEU A 3 6.77 -61.52 29.01
CA LEU A 3 6.59 -62.26 27.77
C LEU A 3 6.89 -61.32 26.60
N GLN A 4 7.93 -61.69 25.86
CA GLN A 4 8.40 -61.08 24.62
C GLN A 4 7.87 -61.84 23.39
N ARG A 5 7.96 -61.14 22.23
CA ARG A 5 7.95 -61.58 20.81
C ARG A 5 6.57 -61.76 20.14
N ALA A 6 6.36 -61.37 18.88
CA ALA A 6 7.26 -60.93 17.78
C ALA A 6 6.50 -60.08 16.72
N PRO A 7 7.23 -59.33 15.85
CA PRO A 7 6.68 -58.51 14.76
C PRO A 7 6.45 -59.28 13.45
N SER A 8 5.39 -58.91 12.71
CA SER A 8 5.10 -59.42 11.36
C SER A 8 5.68 -58.49 10.30
N GLN A 9 6.54 -59.07 9.45
CA GLN A 9 7.16 -58.49 8.28
C GLN A 9 6.16 -58.34 7.12
N TYR A 10 6.44 -57.43 6.17
CA TYR A 10 6.35 -57.52 4.70
C TYR A 10 6.62 -56.09 4.15
N SER A 11 7.88 -55.77 3.83
CA SER A 11 8.51 -55.85 2.49
C SER A 11 8.11 -54.73 1.51
N THR A 12 8.96 -53.71 1.49
CA THR A 12 9.53 -52.94 0.37
C THR A 12 9.02 -53.24 -1.06
N ALA A 13 8.50 -52.21 -1.73
CA ALA A 13 8.65 -51.93 -3.16
C ALA A 13 8.27 -50.45 -3.41
N ALA A 14 9.24 -49.60 -3.72
CA ALA A 14 9.62 -49.17 -5.08
C ALA A 14 8.80 -47.97 -5.60
N VAL A 15 9.51 -46.84 -5.72
CA VAL A 15 9.08 -45.56 -6.31
C VAL A 15 9.01 -45.71 -7.84
N PRO A 16 7.99 -45.13 -8.49
CA PRO A 16 8.16 -44.65 -9.86
C PRO A 16 8.02 -43.12 -9.93
N THR A 17 9.14 -42.49 -10.26
CA THR A 17 9.21 -41.20 -10.96
C THR A 17 8.75 -41.39 -12.41
N CYS A 18 8.04 -40.40 -12.95
CA CYS A 18 7.84 -40.02 -14.37
C CYS A 18 6.53 -39.20 -14.37
N GLY A 19 6.48 -37.90 -14.66
CA GLY A 19 7.09 -37.25 -15.81
C GLY A 19 6.16 -37.39 -17.02
N THR A 20 5.00 -36.74 -17.03
CA THR A 20 4.31 -36.44 -18.29
C THR A 20 3.36 -35.26 -18.16
N SER A 21 3.60 -34.30 -19.04
CA SER A 21 2.84 -33.09 -19.32
C SER A 21 1.36 -33.35 -19.57
N VAL A 22 0.49 -32.64 -18.84
CA VAL A 22 -0.92 -32.52 -19.23
C VAL A 22 -1.01 -31.46 -20.32
N CYS A 23 -1.21 -31.94 -21.55
CA CYS A 23 -1.48 -31.13 -22.73
C CYS A 23 -2.80 -30.38 -22.59
N ILE A 24 -2.72 -29.05 -22.72
CA ILE A 24 -3.89 -28.17 -22.92
C ILE A 24 -4.38 -28.39 -24.36
N PRO A 25 -5.64 -28.76 -24.61
CA PRO A 25 -6.17 -28.81 -25.97
C PRO A 25 -6.38 -27.38 -26.50
N LYS A 26 -5.57 -27.02 -27.49
CA LYS A 26 -5.79 -25.88 -28.39
C LYS A 26 -6.86 -26.27 -29.42
N SER A 27 -8.04 -25.67 -29.33
CA SER A 27 -9.02 -25.65 -30.42
C SER A 27 -9.06 -24.24 -30.99
N PHE A 28 -8.24 -24.01 -32.03
CA PHE A 28 -8.31 -22.86 -32.93
C PHE A 28 -8.76 -23.37 -34.29
N PRO A 29 -9.90 -22.93 -34.84
CA PRO A 29 -10.23 -23.16 -36.24
C PRO A 29 -9.60 -22.07 -37.11
N MET A 30 -8.68 -22.48 -37.99
CA MET A 30 -8.22 -21.72 -39.15
C MET A 30 -9.23 -21.88 -40.28
N GLY A 31 -9.85 -20.78 -40.71
CA GLY A 31 -10.62 -20.66 -41.95
C GLY A 31 -10.03 -19.51 -42.77
N TRP A 32 -9.56 -19.83 -43.97
CA TRP A 32 -8.77 -18.98 -44.84
C TRP A 32 -9.57 -17.83 -45.46
N ALA A 33 -8.92 -16.67 -45.64
CA ALA A 33 -9.33 -15.66 -46.60
C ALA A 33 -8.09 -15.04 -47.29
N ASN A 34 -7.89 -15.46 -48.54
CA ASN A 34 -7.14 -14.92 -49.67
C ASN A 34 -6.13 -13.76 -49.50
N PRO A 35 -4.85 -13.94 -49.89
CA PRO A 35 -3.87 -12.88 -50.07
C PRO A 35 -3.85 -12.44 -51.54
N SER A 36 -4.69 -11.48 -51.91
CA SER A 36 -4.58 -10.79 -53.21
C SER A 36 -5.22 -9.42 -53.11
N GLN A 37 -4.48 -8.45 -52.57
CA GLN A 37 -4.53 -7.06 -53.02
C GLN A 37 -3.35 -6.29 -52.41
N VAL A 38 -2.36 -6.07 -53.25
CA VAL A 38 -1.31 -5.07 -53.04
C VAL A 38 -1.95 -3.73 -53.39
N VAL A 39 -2.23 -2.91 -52.38
CA VAL A 39 -2.41 -1.47 -52.58
C VAL A 39 -1.44 -0.78 -51.62
N VAL A 40 -0.39 -0.23 -52.22
CA VAL A 40 0.59 0.64 -51.58
C VAL A 40 -0.12 1.94 -51.20
N PHE A 41 -0.21 2.23 -49.91
CA PHE A 41 -0.45 3.59 -49.41
C PHE A 41 0.67 3.96 -48.45
N VAL A 42 1.51 4.88 -48.94
CA VAL A 42 2.60 5.54 -48.22
C VAL A 42 2.05 6.82 -47.59
N VAL A 43 2.63 7.21 -46.45
CA VAL A 43 2.42 8.44 -45.64
C VAL A 43 1.07 8.43 -44.89
N ILE A 44 0.94 8.72 -43.58
CA ILE A 44 1.51 9.80 -42.79
C ILE A 44 1.53 9.37 -41.30
N GLY A 45 2.65 9.60 -40.61
CA GLY A 45 2.74 9.48 -39.16
C GLY A 45 1.70 10.38 -38.49
N SER A 46 0.80 9.79 -37.71
CA SER A 46 -0.04 10.53 -36.77
C SER A 46 0.58 10.39 -35.38
N PRO A 47 0.91 11.52 -34.72
CA PRO A 47 1.43 11.49 -33.37
C PRO A 47 0.33 10.93 -32.47
N GLU A 48 0.67 9.99 -31.59
CA GLU A 48 -0.19 9.60 -30.48
C GLU A 48 -0.40 10.84 -29.59
N ARG A 49 -1.39 11.62 -29.99
CA ARG A 49 -2.03 12.66 -29.20
C ARG A 49 -2.63 11.92 -28.02
N SER A 50 -1.97 12.06 -26.88
CA SER A 50 -2.46 11.76 -25.56
C SER A 50 -3.95 12.09 -25.49
N VAL A 51 -4.78 11.05 -25.58
CA VAL A 51 -6.24 11.18 -25.59
C VAL A 51 -6.63 11.81 -24.25
N PRO A 52 -7.32 12.96 -24.21
CA PRO A 52 -7.76 13.53 -22.96
C PRO A 52 -8.82 12.61 -22.38
N LEU A 53 -8.49 11.90 -21.30
CA LEU A 53 -9.43 11.07 -20.54
C LEU A 53 -10.78 11.80 -20.43
N LEU A 54 -11.82 11.20 -21.03
CA LEU A 54 -13.17 11.74 -21.08
C LEU A 54 -13.59 12.10 -19.65
N ARG A 55 -14.29 13.23 -19.47
CA ARG A 55 -14.79 13.69 -18.16
C ARG A 55 -15.54 12.59 -17.35
N ARG A 56 -16.07 11.55 -18.02
CA ARG A 56 -16.68 10.36 -17.40
C ARG A 56 -15.69 9.48 -16.65
N GLU A 57 -14.48 9.28 -17.16
CA GLU A 57 -13.46 8.43 -16.52
C GLU A 57 -12.88 9.10 -15.27
N ARG A 58 -12.74 10.43 -15.29
CA ARG A 58 -12.40 11.22 -14.08
C ARG A 58 -13.47 11.10 -13.00
N ARG A 59 -14.74 10.94 -13.38
CA ARG A 59 -15.88 10.78 -12.46
C ARG A 59 -15.90 9.40 -11.81
N LEU A 60 -15.53 8.34 -12.54
CA LEU A 60 -15.31 6.99 -11.99
C LEU A 60 -14.05 6.92 -11.11
N ALA A 61 -12.99 7.66 -11.47
CA ALA A 61 -11.80 7.84 -10.63
C ALA A 61 -12.10 8.62 -9.33
N TYR A 62 -13.04 9.57 -9.35
CA TYR A 62 -13.53 10.27 -8.15
C TYR A 62 -14.43 9.38 -7.28
N ARG A 63 -15.24 8.49 -7.90
CA ARG A 63 -16.05 7.48 -7.18
C ARG A 63 -15.19 6.41 -6.48
N ARG A 64 -13.95 6.18 -6.93
CA ARG A 64 -12.93 5.35 -6.25
C ARG A 64 -12.43 5.93 -4.92
N LYS A 65 -12.71 7.20 -4.58
CA LYS A 65 -12.06 7.94 -3.47
C LYS A 65 -12.88 8.14 -2.18
N ARG A 66 -14.09 7.61 -2.08
CA ARG A 66 -14.85 7.62 -0.80
C ARG A 66 -15.31 6.22 -0.37
N LEU A 67 -14.45 5.23 -0.53
CA LEU A 67 -14.59 4.04 0.31
C LEU A 67 -14.25 4.49 1.73
N LYS A 68 -15.26 4.46 2.61
CA LYS A 68 -15.04 4.69 4.04
C LYS A 68 -14.00 3.66 4.52
N PRO A 69 -12.97 4.07 5.28
CA PRO A 69 -12.07 3.12 5.92
C PRO A 69 -12.90 2.07 6.65
N CYS A 70 -12.57 0.79 6.48
CA CYS A 70 -13.30 -0.25 7.19
C CYS A 70 -12.92 -0.14 8.67
N THR A 71 -13.89 0.16 9.54
CA THR A 71 -13.67 0.34 10.99
C THR A 71 -13.40 -0.97 11.74
N HIS A 72 -13.17 -2.07 11.02
CA HIS A 72 -13.05 -3.43 11.55
C HIS A 72 -11.60 -3.90 11.44
N SER A 73 -11.14 -4.66 12.42
CA SER A 73 -9.80 -5.27 12.39
C SER A 73 -9.67 -6.24 11.21
N ILE A 74 -8.44 -6.55 10.80
CA ILE A 74 -8.19 -7.47 9.68
C ILE A 74 -8.86 -8.83 9.95
N GLU A 75 -8.74 -9.36 11.16
CA GLU A 75 -9.37 -10.63 11.58
C GLU A 75 -10.89 -10.60 11.46
N GLN A 76 -11.52 -9.52 11.93
CA GLN A 76 -12.96 -9.31 11.83
C GLN A 76 -13.43 -9.30 10.38
N ARG A 77 -12.66 -8.69 9.49
CA ARG A 77 -12.98 -8.60 8.06
C ARG A 77 -12.81 -9.93 7.36
N VAL A 78 -11.77 -10.70 7.68
CA VAL A 78 -11.58 -12.07 7.15
C VAL A 78 -12.74 -12.96 7.58
N PHE A 79 -13.14 -12.88 8.86
CA PHE A 79 -14.30 -13.62 9.34
C PHE A 79 -15.57 -13.27 8.56
N LEU A 80 -15.83 -11.98 8.31
CA LEU A 80 -16.98 -11.55 7.53
C LEU A 80 -17.00 -12.13 6.11
N VAL A 81 -15.86 -12.19 5.41
CA VAL A 81 -15.78 -12.77 4.06
C VAL A 81 -16.13 -14.25 4.08
N LEU A 82 -15.49 -15.00 4.99
CA LEU A 82 -15.66 -16.45 5.07
C LEU A 82 -17.10 -16.83 5.41
N GLU A 83 -17.67 -16.15 6.40
CA GLU A 83 -19.01 -16.45 6.89
C GLU A 83 -20.09 -15.98 5.91
N TYR A 84 -19.86 -14.87 5.20
CA TYR A 84 -20.76 -14.41 4.14
C TYR A 84 -20.85 -15.40 2.98
N HIS A 85 -19.72 -16.00 2.58
CA HIS A 85 -19.70 -17.06 1.58
C HIS A 85 -20.40 -18.33 2.09
N ARG A 86 -20.12 -18.76 3.32
CA ARG A 86 -20.75 -19.93 3.95
C ARG A 86 -22.28 -19.81 4.03
N LEU A 87 -22.79 -18.63 4.35
CA LEU A 87 -24.21 -18.36 4.55
C LEU A 87 -24.94 -17.96 3.26
N LYS A 88 -24.40 -18.31 2.08
CA LYS A 88 -24.99 -18.04 0.76
C LYS A 88 -25.38 -16.57 0.58
N GLU A 89 -24.49 -15.66 0.96
CA GLU A 89 -24.62 -14.21 0.75
C GLU A 89 -25.70 -13.49 1.58
N SER A 90 -26.15 -14.09 2.70
CA SER A 90 -27.08 -13.44 3.63
C SER A 90 -26.38 -12.44 4.56
N PRO A 91 -26.59 -11.10 4.40
CA PRO A 91 -25.91 -10.11 5.24
C PRO A 91 -26.43 -10.11 6.67
N THR A 92 -27.72 -10.41 6.88
CA THR A 92 -28.33 -10.42 8.22
C THR A 92 -27.81 -11.58 9.05
N ALA A 93 -27.69 -12.77 8.46
CA ALA A 93 -27.14 -13.94 9.14
C ALA A 93 -25.65 -13.74 9.48
N THR A 94 -24.88 -13.20 8.53
CA THR A 94 -23.47 -12.84 8.72
C THR A 94 -23.28 -11.80 9.82
N ARG A 95 -24.17 -10.80 9.90
CA ARG A 95 -24.13 -9.80 10.98
C ARG A 95 -24.41 -10.44 12.35
N ARG A 96 -25.37 -11.37 12.43
CA ARG A 96 -25.70 -12.08 13.68
C ARG A 96 -24.55 -12.99 14.13
N SER A 97 -23.94 -13.75 13.22
CA SER A 97 -22.77 -14.58 13.54
C SER A 97 -21.57 -13.74 13.96
N PHE A 98 -21.38 -12.56 13.35
CA PHE A 98 -20.37 -11.59 13.78
C PHE A 98 -20.61 -11.07 15.20
N GLN A 99 -21.86 -10.69 15.51
CA GLN A 99 -22.23 -10.24 16.85
C GLN A 99 -22.00 -11.34 17.90
N ALA A 100 -22.38 -12.59 17.58
CA ALA A 100 -22.18 -13.73 18.45
C ALA A 100 -20.69 -14.07 18.67
N ARG A 101 -19.85 -14.02 17.63
CA ARG A 101 -18.43 -14.37 17.74
C ARG A 101 -17.61 -13.31 18.46
N PHE A 102 -17.89 -12.03 18.21
CA PHE A 102 -17.11 -10.91 18.76
C PHE A 102 -17.78 -10.22 19.96
N ASN A 103 -18.93 -10.72 20.42
CA ASN A 103 -19.70 -10.16 21.53
C ASN A 103 -19.95 -8.64 21.42
N VAL A 104 -20.21 -8.18 20.19
CA VAL A 104 -20.46 -6.75 19.92
C VAL A 104 -21.95 -6.45 19.84
N PRO A 105 -22.45 -5.38 20.50
CA PRO A 105 -23.87 -5.03 20.44
C PRO A 105 -24.27 -4.58 19.03
N LYS A 106 -23.37 -3.88 18.32
CA LYS A 106 -23.61 -3.37 16.97
C LYS A 106 -22.67 -4.05 15.97
N GLY A 107 -23.25 -4.85 15.08
CA GLY A 107 -22.53 -5.46 13.96
C GLY A 107 -22.37 -4.51 12.75
N PRO A 108 -21.57 -4.89 11.76
CA PRO A 108 -21.42 -4.14 10.52
C PRO A 108 -22.74 -3.97 9.78
N ASP A 109 -22.89 -2.83 9.11
CA ASP A 109 -24.04 -2.59 8.22
C ASP A 109 -24.01 -3.55 7.02
N ALA A 110 -25.18 -3.93 6.52
CA ALA A 110 -25.32 -4.84 5.38
C ALA A 110 -24.58 -4.31 4.14
N LYS A 111 -24.58 -2.98 3.95
CA LYS A 111 -23.83 -2.33 2.88
C LYS A 111 -22.32 -2.54 3.03
N THR A 112 -21.81 -2.47 4.26
CA THR A 112 -20.39 -2.69 4.57
C THR A 112 -20.00 -4.13 4.25
N ILE A 113 -20.80 -5.12 4.66
CA ILE A 113 -20.56 -6.54 4.38
C ILE A 113 -20.49 -6.80 2.87
N ARG A 114 -21.49 -6.33 2.11
CA ARG A 114 -21.53 -6.48 0.64
C ARG A 114 -20.35 -5.79 -0.05
N THR A 115 -20.01 -4.57 0.37
CA THR A 115 -18.90 -3.80 -0.21
C THR A 115 -17.56 -4.49 0.06
N LEU A 116 -17.39 -5.03 1.26
CA LEU A 116 -16.18 -5.75 1.66
C LEU A 116 -16.01 -7.05 0.86
N PHE A 117 -17.09 -7.80 0.65
CA PHE A 117 -17.07 -9.01 -0.17
C PHE A 117 -16.82 -8.70 -1.65
N ALA A 118 -17.49 -7.70 -2.22
CA ALA A 118 -17.26 -7.26 -3.60
C ALA A 118 -15.81 -6.77 -3.81
N LYS A 119 -15.23 -6.10 -2.80
CA LYS A 119 -13.81 -5.73 -2.81
C LYS A 119 -12.92 -6.98 -2.82
N PHE A 120 -13.22 -7.96 -1.97
CA PHE A 120 -12.47 -9.21 -1.90
C PHE A 120 -12.51 -9.97 -3.22
N GLN A 121 -13.68 -10.10 -3.86
CA GLN A 121 -13.78 -10.74 -5.19
C GLN A 121 -12.94 -10.03 -6.25
N ARG A 122 -12.88 -8.69 -6.21
CA ARG A 122 -12.16 -7.89 -7.21
C ARG A 122 -10.64 -7.90 -7.03
N THR A 123 -10.17 -7.79 -5.78
CA THR A 123 -8.74 -7.56 -5.48
C THR A 123 -8.08 -8.78 -4.84
N GLY A 124 -8.85 -9.74 -4.32
CA GLY A 124 -8.35 -10.86 -3.50
C GLY A 124 -7.86 -10.46 -2.11
N SER A 125 -7.95 -9.17 -1.76
CA SER A 125 -7.41 -8.62 -0.51
C SER A 125 -8.50 -8.06 0.39
N VAL A 126 -8.32 -8.32 1.69
CA VAL A 126 -9.14 -7.81 2.78
C VAL A 126 -8.48 -6.59 3.46
N THR A 127 -7.31 -6.13 3.03
CA THR A 127 -6.66 -4.94 3.62
C THR A 127 -7.36 -3.64 3.21
N ASP A 128 -7.05 -2.50 3.84
CA ASP A 128 -7.55 -1.19 3.38
C ASP A 128 -6.72 -0.65 2.21
N ASP A 129 -7.39 -0.07 1.21
CA ASP A 129 -6.72 0.50 0.03
C ASP A 129 -6.01 1.83 0.35
N LEU A 130 -6.25 2.36 1.56
CA LEU A 130 -5.83 3.69 1.98
C LEU A 130 -4.54 3.69 2.82
N VAL A 131 -3.96 2.53 3.14
CA VAL A 131 -2.85 2.40 4.11
C VAL A 131 -1.60 3.24 3.74
N GLY A 132 -1.44 3.65 2.48
CA GLY A 132 -0.38 4.59 2.05
C GLY A 132 -0.87 5.92 1.48
N ASN A 133 -2.18 6.13 1.32
CA ASN A 133 -2.77 7.24 0.56
C ASN A 133 -3.69 8.12 1.41
N VAL A 134 -3.48 8.17 2.71
CA VAL A 134 -4.21 9.06 3.62
C VAL A 134 -3.69 10.50 3.49
N GLY A 135 -4.22 11.24 2.52
CA GLY A 135 -4.05 12.70 2.42
C GLY A 135 -3.49 13.20 1.08
N ARG A 136 -3.08 14.46 1.07
CA ARG A 136 -2.48 15.11 -0.11
C ARG A 136 -1.12 14.49 -0.39
N GLN A 137 -0.91 14.04 -1.63
CA GLN A 137 0.38 13.54 -2.12
C GLN A 137 1.49 14.57 -1.85
N GLN A 138 2.58 14.13 -1.23
CA GLN A 138 3.72 14.99 -0.91
C GLN A 138 4.70 15.01 -2.08
N THR A 139 4.53 15.95 -3.00
CA THR A 139 5.38 16.07 -4.20
C THR A 139 6.82 16.45 -3.88
N ALA A 140 7.05 17.25 -2.84
CA ALA A 140 8.39 17.75 -2.53
C ALA A 140 9.21 16.82 -1.60
N VAL A 141 8.56 15.88 -0.91
CA VAL A 141 9.20 14.96 0.06
C VAL A 141 9.30 13.57 -0.55
N THR A 142 9.95 13.48 -1.71
CA THR A 142 10.29 12.24 -2.38
C THR A 142 11.52 11.60 -1.71
N PRO A 143 11.71 10.27 -1.81
CA PRO A 143 12.89 9.61 -1.25
C PRO A 143 14.20 10.15 -1.85
N GLU A 144 14.19 10.50 -3.14
CA GLU A 144 15.32 11.14 -3.84
C GLU A 144 15.72 12.46 -3.18
N ASN A 145 14.76 13.36 -2.96
CA ASN A 145 15.03 14.65 -2.32
C ASN A 145 15.51 14.48 -0.87
N VAL A 146 15.03 13.45 -0.17
CA VAL A 146 15.52 13.12 1.18
C VAL A 146 16.99 12.69 1.12
N ALA A 147 17.37 11.86 0.15
CA ALA A 147 18.74 11.43 -0.04
C ALA A 147 19.67 12.62 -0.35
N THR A 148 19.29 13.50 -1.29
CA THR A 148 20.09 14.70 -1.62
C THR A 148 20.28 15.61 -0.42
N VAL A 149 19.19 15.90 0.32
CA VAL A 149 19.26 16.71 1.54
C VAL A 149 20.15 16.05 2.60
N SER A 150 20.06 14.73 2.75
CA SER A 150 20.90 13.98 3.71
C SER A 150 22.39 14.02 3.34
N GLY A 151 22.73 13.93 2.05
CA GLY A 151 24.11 14.01 1.57
C GLY A 151 24.73 15.38 1.85
N ILE A 152 23.98 16.47 1.61
CA ILE A 152 24.46 17.83 1.90
C ILE A 152 24.75 18.02 3.41
N ILE A 153 23.90 17.46 4.28
CA ILE A 153 24.09 17.55 5.73
C ILE A 153 25.29 16.73 6.18
N GLN A 154 25.49 15.54 5.61
CA GLN A 154 26.66 14.70 5.91
C GLN A 154 27.96 15.38 5.49
N GLN A 155 27.97 16.10 4.37
CA GLN A 155 29.11 16.90 3.93
C GLN A 155 29.31 18.14 4.80
N ASN A 156 28.22 18.85 5.14
CA ASN A 156 28.25 20.12 5.86
C ASN A 156 27.17 20.15 6.95
N PRO A 157 27.46 19.64 8.17
CA PRO A 157 26.46 19.53 9.23
C PRO A 157 25.99 20.88 9.78
N MET A 158 26.79 21.93 9.63
CA MET A 158 26.47 23.30 10.06
C MET A 158 25.69 24.11 9.00
N SER A 159 25.30 23.48 7.89
CA SER A 159 24.57 24.17 6.82
C SER A 159 23.17 24.62 7.26
N SER A 160 22.85 25.89 7.00
CA SER A 160 21.53 26.43 7.33
C SER A 160 20.45 25.89 6.40
N VAL A 161 19.20 25.81 6.87
CA VAL A 161 18.05 25.38 6.06
C VAL A 161 17.91 26.21 4.77
N ARG A 162 18.25 27.50 4.82
CA ARG A 162 18.23 28.38 3.64
C ARG A 162 19.27 27.99 2.61
N ARG A 163 20.48 27.62 3.05
CA ARG A 163 21.57 27.18 2.19
C ARG A 163 21.21 25.85 1.51
N ILE A 164 20.79 24.85 2.30
CA ILE A 164 20.36 23.54 1.79
C ILE A 164 19.22 23.69 0.77
N ALA A 165 18.23 24.55 1.06
CA ALA A 165 17.13 24.82 0.14
C ALA A 165 17.60 25.42 -1.20
N SER A 166 18.62 26.28 -1.16
CA SER A 166 19.18 26.90 -2.37
C SER A 166 19.99 25.90 -3.19
N GLU A 167 20.79 25.06 -2.53
CA GLU A 167 21.60 24.01 -3.17
C GLU A 167 20.73 22.89 -3.77
N THR A 168 19.62 22.54 -3.13
CA THR A 168 18.68 21.51 -3.61
C THR A 168 17.60 22.04 -4.57
N GLY A 169 17.47 23.36 -4.72
CA GLY A 169 16.37 23.98 -5.47
C GLY A 169 14.98 23.80 -4.83
N LEU A 170 14.91 23.35 -3.58
CA LEU A 170 13.65 23.12 -2.87
C LEU A 170 13.16 24.37 -2.13
N LYS A 171 11.85 24.48 -1.93
CA LYS A 171 11.30 25.52 -1.05
C LYS A 171 11.76 25.28 0.39
N ARG A 172 12.18 26.34 1.09
CA ARG A 172 12.61 26.31 2.50
C ARG A 172 11.69 25.49 3.42
N SER A 173 10.37 25.63 3.28
CA SER A 173 9.39 24.90 4.09
C SER A 173 9.33 23.40 3.79
N SER A 174 9.63 22.99 2.56
CA SER A 174 9.75 21.57 2.18
C SER A 174 11.03 20.97 2.73
N THR A 175 12.16 21.67 2.58
CA THR A 175 13.44 21.27 3.18
C THR A 175 13.29 21.10 4.69
N GLN A 176 12.70 22.08 5.39
CA GLN A 176 12.44 21.98 6.84
C GLN A 176 11.58 20.77 7.22
N LYS A 177 10.57 20.40 6.40
CA LYS A 177 9.76 19.19 6.64
C LYS A 177 10.60 17.92 6.49
N ILE A 178 11.49 17.85 5.50
CA ILE A 178 12.41 16.73 5.31
C ILE A 178 13.30 16.58 6.56
N LEU A 179 13.93 17.68 7.01
CA LEU A 179 14.81 17.67 8.18
C LEU A 179 14.08 17.15 9.43
N ARG A 180 12.87 17.66 9.72
CA ARG A 180 12.14 17.32 10.94
C ARG A 180 11.41 15.98 10.90
N LYS A 181 10.82 15.60 9.77
CA LYS A 181 9.92 14.42 9.68
C LYS A 181 10.57 13.17 9.08
N ARG A 182 11.62 13.33 8.27
CA ARG A 182 12.30 12.21 7.60
C ARG A 182 13.67 11.95 8.20
N LEU A 183 14.44 13.01 8.44
CA LEU A 183 15.77 12.92 9.05
C LEU A 183 15.75 13.06 10.58
N HIS A 184 14.59 13.32 11.16
CA HIS A 184 14.38 13.43 12.61
C HIS A 184 15.35 14.42 13.32
N MET A 185 15.79 15.45 12.60
CA MET A 185 16.62 16.50 13.18
C MET A 185 15.74 17.56 13.82
N PHE A 186 15.97 17.80 15.11
CA PHE A 186 15.30 18.84 15.88
C PHE A 186 16.23 20.04 16.05
N PRO A 187 15.70 21.27 16.17
CA PRO A 187 16.51 22.43 16.53
C PRO A 187 17.33 22.14 17.78
N PHE A 188 18.61 22.51 17.76
CA PHE A 188 19.48 22.36 18.92
C PHE A 188 18.98 23.26 20.06
N LYS A 189 19.06 22.76 21.30
CA LYS A 189 18.75 23.55 22.49
C LYS A 189 19.88 24.56 22.71
N ILE A 190 19.56 25.85 22.61
CA ILE A 190 20.50 26.92 22.94
C ILE A 190 20.58 26.98 24.48
N GLN A 191 21.74 26.67 25.04
CA GLN A 191 22.02 26.93 26.45
C GLN A 191 22.57 28.35 26.58
N THR A 192 21.74 29.27 27.07
CA THR A 192 22.18 30.63 27.38
C THR A 192 22.77 30.66 28.78
N HIS A 193 24.09 30.76 28.90
CA HIS A 193 24.74 31.07 30.16
C HIS A 193 24.62 32.58 30.39
N GLN A 194 23.84 33.00 31.40
CA GLN A 194 23.84 34.39 31.82
C GLN A 194 25.14 34.66 32.59
N ALA A 195 25.89 35.69 32.20
CA ALA A 195 26.96 36.18 33.03
C ALA A 195 26.34 36.83 34.27
N HIS A 196 26.47 36.18 35.43
CA HIS A 196 26.12 36.81 36.70
C HIS A 196 27.14 37.92 37.00
N THR A 197 26.93 39.11 36.46
CA THR A 197 27.66 40.30 36.89
C THR A 197 27.19 40.64 38.31
N ARG A 198 28.05 40.44 39.31
CA ARG A 198 27.84 40.97 40.66
C ARG A 198 27.97 42.49 40.57
N THR A 199 26.87 43.18 40.32
CA THR A 199 26.82 44.64 40.45
C THR A 199 26.93 44.94 41.94
N SER A 200 28.12 45.23 42.44
CA SER A 200 28.30 45.77 43.79
C SER A 200 27.67 47.15 43.82
N CYS A 201 26.57 47.31 44.55
CA CYS A 201 25.94 48.59 44.79
C CYS A 201 26.95 49.49 45.52
N ALA A 202 27.40 50.57 44.86
CA ALA A 202 28.19 51.60 45.50
C ALA A 202 27.31 52.35 46.52
N THR A 203 27.60 52.18 47.80
CA THR A 203 27.04 52.98 48.89
C THR A 203 27.50 54.42 48.70
N LYS A 204 26.55 55.33 48.44
CA LYS A 204 26.80 56.77 48.46
C LYS A 204 26.94 57.18 49.94
N GLY A 205 28.06 57.84 50.26
CA GLY A 205 28.30 58.49 51.54
C GLY A 205 27.55 59.81 51.69
#